data_AF-A0A935J2L8-F1
#
_entry.id   AF-A0A935J2L8-F1
#
_cell.length_a   1.000
_cell.length_b   1.000
_cell.length_c   1.000
_cell.angle_alpha   90.00
_cell.angle_beta   90.00
_cell.angle_gamma   90.00
#
_symmetry.space_group_name_H-M   'P 1'
#
loop_
_entity.id
_entity.type
_entity.pdbx_description
1 polymer ?
#
loop_
_entity_poly.entity_id
_entity_poly.type
_entity_poly.pdbx_seq_one_letter_code
_entity_poly.pdbx_strand_id
1 'polypeptide(L)'
;MINRMIQFALRIYRKLPMPEPLRRRLSILSQRIFRPRSAPAMPEPAKTKMYEQYTKQVLAIPDKTDEYVELASDAYKPQAGDPLLLAYYLPQFHPTPENDEWWGRGITEWHNVAKAVPQYVGHYQPRLPGELGSYDLRLTENIARQIELAKSHGIHGFAYYYYWFDGRRLLDKPLDMFLNHPELDFPFCLCWANESWTRRFDGTSGEVIMYQNESVESYKSFIESIKPYAADKRYIRVDGRPVLIVYRPSFVPECAEVLAHWRSYCQQEGLGNPYIIGVKENTFDGDLLALGFDAQSEFHPGTVFRYCRNITNEISFMRDDFGGIVLDYVDLVKNKQYFKFQAKKLHRAIMPMWDNTPRRNNTPMIFEGASPALYKEWLIDILREARNSKELDAPFIFVNAWNEWGECAYLEPDRKYGYAFLRATREAIEETRKAEGE
;
A
#
# COMPACT_ATOMS: atom_id res chain seq x y z
N MET A 1 -0.45 44.93 -11.70
CA MET A 1 -1.82 45.10 -11.14
C MET A 1 -2.44 43.77 -10.70
N ILE A 2 -2.44 42.73 -11.56
CA ILE A 2 -3.02 41.39 -11.30
C ILE A 2 -2.48 40.72 -10.03
N ASN A 3 -1.17 40.75 -9.77
CA ASN A 3 -0.58 40.15 -8.56
C ASN A 3 -1.05 40.78 -7.23
N ARG A 4 -1.38 42.09 -7.21
CA ARG A 4 -1.90 42.74 -6.00
C ARG A 4 -3.36 42.39 -5.73
N MET A 5 -4.17 42.22 -6.78
CA MET A 5 -5.55 41.73 -6.67
C MET A 5 -5.61 40.27 -6.21
N ILE A 6 -4.70 39.42 -6.69
CA ILE A 6 -4.61 38.02 -6.28
C ILE A 6 -4.22 37.88 -4.81
N GLN A 7 -3.22 38.64 -4.35
CA GLN A 7 -2.83 38.63 -2.93
C GLN A 7 -3.95 39.15 -2.02
N PHE A 8 -4.74 40.10 -2.49
CA PHE A 8 -5.93 40.59 -1.80
C PHE A 8 -7.02 39.52 -1.72
N ALA A 9 -7.31 38.81 -2.82
CA ALA A 9 -8.27 37.71 -2.85
C ALA A 9 -7.86 36.54 -1.93
N LEU A 10 -6.57 36.17 -1.89
CA LEU A 10 -6.04 35.14 -0.98
C LEU A 10 -6.14 35.55 0.49
N ARG A 11 -5.99 36.85 0.80
CA ARG A 11 -6.16 37.39 2.16
C ARG A 11 -7.61 37.34 2.63
N ILE A 12 -8.56 37.58 1.73
CA ILE A 12 -10.01 37.46 2.00
C ILE A 12 -10.38 35.97 2.17
N TYR A 13 -9.89 35.10 1.28
CA TYR A 13 -10.08 33.65 1.34
C TYR A 13 -9.63 33.03 2.69
N ARG A 14 -8.48 33.45 3.22
CA ARG A 14 -7.97 32.98 4.52
C ARG A 14 -8.81 33.43 5.72
N LYS A 15 -9.71 34.39 5.55
CA LYS A 15 -10.59 34.91 6.62
C LYS A 15 -12.03 34.40 6.55
N LEU A 16 -12.42 33.69 5.48
CA LEU A 16 -13.76 33.10 5.39
C LEU A 16 -13.89 31.88 6.33
N PRO A 17 -14.97 31.78 7.13
CA PRO A 17 -15.26 30.60 7.93
C PRO A 17 -15.79 29.51 6.99
N MET A 18 -14.95 28.53 6.67
CA MET A 18 -15.32 27.37 5.87
C MET A 18 -14.94 26.08 6.59
N PRO A 19 -15.68 24.98 6.40
CA PRO A 19 -15.29 23.66 6.88
C PRO A 19 -13.89 23.29 6.37
N GLU A 20 -13.04 22.79 7.25
CA GLU A 20 -11.64 22.44 6.94
C GLU A 20 -11.45 21.55 5.68
N PRO A 21 -12.33 20.56 5.40
CA PRO A 21 -12.24 19.74 4.20
C PRO A 21 -12.39 20.55 2.90
N LEU A 22 -13.29 21.53 2.88
CA LEU A 22 -13.52 22.42 1.73
C LEU A 22 -12.35 23.38 1.55
N ARG A 23 -11.79 23.86 2.66
CA ARG A 23 -10.58 24.70 2.67
C ARG A 23 -9.38 23.95 2.09
N ARG A 24 -9.25 22.66 2.38
CA ARG A 24 -8.16 21.81 1.87
C ARG A 24 -8.32 21.47 0.38
N ARG A 25 -9.53 21.15 -0.09
CA ARG A 25 -9.80 20.97 -1.54
C ARG A 25 -9.46 22.23 -2.32
N LEU A 26 -9.87 23.38 -1.81
CA LEU A 26 -9.60 24.67 -2.44
C LEU A 26 -8.13 25.10 -2.31
N SER A 27 -7.40 24.70 -1.27
CA SER A 27 -5.96 24.97 -1.17
C SER A 27 -5.16 24.15 -2.19
N ILE A 28 -5.52 22.88 -2.42
CA ILE A 28 -4.91 22.02 -3.45
C ILE A 28 -5.22 22.57 -4.85
N LEU A 29 -6.47 22.99 -5.09
CA LEU A 29 -6.85 23.70 -6.32
C LEU A 29 -6.07 25.01 -6.48
N SER A 30 -5.88 25.76 -5.40
CA SER A 30 -5.10 26.99 -5.42
C SER A 30 -3.61 26.71 -5.68
N GLN A 31 -3.04 25.62 -5.19
CA GLN A 31 -1.66 25.23 -5.50
C GLN A 31 -1.49 24.81 -6.98
N ARG A 32 -2.54 24.23 -7.58
CA ARG A 32 -2.59 23.96 -9.03
C ARG A 32 -2.71 25.22 -9.88
N ILE A 33 -3.56 26.17 -9.47
CA ILE A 33 -3.85 27.42 -10.22
C ILE A 33 -2.75 28.46 -10.03
N PHE A 34 -2.14 28.52 -8.84
CA PHE A 34 -1.14 29.50 -8.44
C PHE A 34 0.28 28.91 -8.33
N ARG A 35 0.57 27.84 -9.08
CA ARG A 35 1.95 27.40 -9.31
C ARG A 35 2.74 28.66 -9.70
N PRO A 36 3.77 29.07 -8.95
CA PRO A 36 4.69 30.08 -9.46
C PRO A 36 5.13 29.59 -10.84
N ARG A 37 5.17 30.48 -11.83
CA ARG A 37 5.83 30.18 -13.10
C ARG A 37 7.13 29.45 -12.78
N SER A 38 7.20 28.24 -13.32
CA SER A 38 8.34 27.37 -13.55
C SER A 38 9.66 27.79 -12.88
N ALA A 39 10.34 26.80 -12.28
CA ALA A 39 11.80 26.84 -12.16
C ALA A 39 12.39 27.48 -13.43
N PRO A 40 13.38 28.38 -13.33
CA PRO A 40 13.89 29.13 -14.47
C PRO A 40 14.13 28.18 -15.64
N ALA A 41 13.65 28.57 -16.83
CA ALA A 41 13.77 27.74 -18.03
C ALA A 41 15.21 27.26 -18.15
N MET A 42 15.40 25.94 -18.17
CA MET A 42 16.74 25.38 -18.28
C MET A 42 17.40 25.91 -19.55
N PRO A 43 18.68 26.32 -19.50
CA PRO A 43 19.41 26.74 -20.70
C PRO A 43 19.34 25.65 -21.77
N GLU A 44 19.18 26.04 -23.05
CA GLU A 44 19.06 25.09 -24.17
C GLU A 44 20.11 23.96 -24.16
N PRO A 45 21.42 24.23 -23.93
CA PRO A 45 22.43 23.17 -23.86
C PRO A 45 22.18 22.15 -22.73
N ALA A 46 21.66 22.59 -21.59
CA ALA A 46 21.31 21.71 -20.47
C ALA A 46 20.08 20.85 -20.80
N LYS A 47 19.11 21.44 -21.52
CA LYS A 47 17.91 20.74 -21.97
C LYS A 47 18.24 19.65 -23.00
N THR A 48 19.12 19.94 -23.97
CA THR A 48 19.62 18.95 -24.93
C THR A 48 20.29 17.77 -24.23
N LYS A 49 21.20 18.04 -23.29
CA LYS A 49 21.89 16.98 -22.52
C LYS A 49 20.90 16.11 -21.72
N MET A 50 19.87 16.72 -21.13
CA MET A 50 18.82 15.98 -20.42
C MET A 50 18.04 15.04 -21.37
N TYR A 51 17.65 15.51 -22.56
CA TYR A 51 16.97 14.67 -23.55
C TYR A 51 17.86 13.55 -24.06
N GLU A 52 19.16 13.78 -24.23
CA GLU A 52 20.10 12.72 -24.60
C GLU A 52 20.19 11.64 -23.50
N GLN A 53 20.30 12.04 -22.23
CA GLN A 53 20.32 11.13 -21.09
C GLN A 53 19.02 10.33 -20.97
N TYR A 54 17.88 11.00 -21.11
CA TYR A 54 16.58 10.35 -21.10
C TYR A 54 16.42 9.36 -22.26
N THR A 55 16.83 9.75 -23.46
CA THR A 55 16.81 8.87 -24.65
C THR A 55 17.66 7.64 -24.42
N LYS A 56 18.87 7.80 -23.88
CA LYS A 56 19.74 6.68 -23.49
C LYS A 56 19.08 5.76 -22.47
N GLN A 57 18.42 6.33 -21.45
CA GLN A 57 17.71 5.55 -20.44
C GLN A 57 16.56 4.73 -21.04
N VAL A 58 15.72 5.34 -21.87
CA VAL A 58 14.55 4.65 -22.47
C VAL A 58 14.97 3.56 -23.46
N LEU A 59 16.07 3.78 -24.19
CA LEU A 59 16.62 2.79 -25.12
C LEU A 59 17.51 1.74 -24.45
N ALA A 60 17.85 1.90 -23.17
CA ALA A 60 18.68 0.96 -22.44
C ALA A 60 17.93 -0.36 -22.23
N ILE A 61 18.63 -1.47 -22.46
CA ILE A 61 18.16 -2.78 -22.01
C ILE A 61 18.47 -2.85 -20.51
N PRO A 62 17.47 -3.13 -19.63
CA PRO A 62 17.72 -3.23 -18.20
C PRO A 62 18.75 -4.33 -17.91
N ASP A 63 19.82 -3.96 -17.20
CA ASP A 63 20.83 -4.89 -16.69
C ASP A 63 20.79 -4.90 -15.15
N LYS A 64 21.43 -5.89 -14.53
CA LYS A 64 21.58 -6.00 -13.08
C LYS A 64 22.32 -4.78 -12.56
N THR A 65 21.78 -4.20 -11.49
CA THR A 65 22.43 -3.06 -10.81
C THR A 65 23.37 -3.53 -9.70
N ASP A 66 24.17 -2.63 -9.14
CA ASP A 66 25.00 -2.93 -7.96
C ASP A 66 24.16 -3.32 -6.72
N GLU A 67 22.89 -2.94 -6.70
CA GLU A 67 21.93 -3.32 -5.67
C GLU A 67 21.18 -4.63 -6.00
N TYR A 68 21.47 -5.26 -7.14
CA TYR A 68 20.85 -6.51 -7.54
C TYR A 68 21.31 -7.66 -6.65
N VAL A 69 20.35 -8.52 -6.31
CA VAL A 69 20.54 -9.63 -5.39
C VAL A 69 20.03 -10.90 -6.05
N GLU A 70 20.87 -11.92 -6.10
CA GLU A 70 20.46 -13.27 -6.48
C GLU A 70 19.68 -13.95 -5.35
N LEU A 71 18.89 -14.96 -5.72
CA LEU A 71 18.18 -15.79 -4.74
C LEU A 71 19.21 -16.46 -3.82
N ALA A 72 19.01 -16.31 -2.52
CA ALA A 72 19.84 -17.00 -1.54
C ALA A 72 19.57 -18.52 -1.60
N SER A 73 20.63 -19.31 -1.45
CA SER A 73 20.52 -20.78 -1.41
C SER A 73 19.95 -21.31 -0.09
N ASP A 74 20.02 -20.50 0.97
CA ASP A 74 19.49 -20.80 2.29
C ASP A 74 18.17 -20.05 2.53
N ALA A 75 17.27 -20.71 3.26
CA ALA A 75 15.97 -20.14 3.62
C ALA A 75 15.98 -19.58 5.04
N TYR A 76 15.15 -18.57 5.27
CA TYR A 76 14.82 -18.10 6.61
C TYR A 76 14.34 -19.25 7.50
N LYS A 77 14.83 -19.26 8.74
CA LYS A 77 14.43 -20.22 9.77
C LYS A 77 13.65 -19.47 10.84
N PRO A 78 12.32 -19.68 10.96
CA PRO A 78 11.52 -19.08 12.02
C PRO A 78 12.02 -19.49 13.41
N GLN A 79 11.96 -18.56 14.35
CA GLN A 79 12.27 -18.72 15.77
C GLN A 79 11.09 -18.21 16.60
N ALA A 80 10.92 -18.76 17.80
CA ALA A 80 9.92 -18.27 18.73
C ALA A 80 10.21 -16.80 19.08
N GLY A 81 9.17 -15.96 19.08
CA GLY A 81 9.31 -14.52 19.35
C GLY A 81 9.68 -13.68 18.13
N ASP A 82 9.84 -14.28 16.95
CA ASP A 82 9.99 -13.50 15.72
C ASP A 82 8.75 -12.61 15.46
N PRO A 83 8.96 -11.44 14.85
CA PRO A 83 7.87 -10.52 14.51
C PRO A 83 6.93 -11.12 13.46
N LEU A 84 5.65 -10.75 13.56
CA LEU A 84 4.61 -11.23 12.66
C LEU A 84 4.40 -10.23 11.52
N LEU A 85 5.14 -10.40 10.41
CA LEU A 85 5.01 -9.55 9.23
C LEU A 85 3.84 -10.01 8.35
N LEU A 86 2.84 -9.15 8.17
CA LEU A 86 1.68 -9.37 7.29
C LEU A 86 1.79 -8.50 6.05
N ALA A 87 1.97 -9.11 4.88
CA ALA A 87 2.03 -8.36 3.63
C ALA A 87 0.63 -8.27 3.01
N TYR A 88 0.20 -7.06 2.64
CA TYR A 88 -1.03 -6.91 1.85
C TYR A 88 -0.89 -7.62 0.51
N TYR A 89 -1.94 -8.33 0.10
CA TYR A 89 -1.92 -9.15 -1.10
C TYR A 89 -3.05 -8.74 -2.04
N LEU A 90 -2.68 -8.29 -3.24
CA LEU A 90 -3.57 -7.82 -4.29
C LEU A 90 -3.96 -8.98 -5.22
N PRO A 91 -5.26 -9.34 -5.32
CA PRO A 91 -5.71 -10.40 -6.22
C PRO A 91 -5.78 -9.98 -7.70
N GLN A 92 -5.56 -8.71 -8.04
CA GLN A 92 -5.79 -8.12 -9.36
C GLN A 92 -4.73 -8.45 -10.44
N PHE A 93 -4.33 -9.71 -10.54
CA PHE A 93 -3.43 -10.24 -11.56
C PHE A 93 -4.07 -11.39 -12.35
N HIS A 94 -5.34 -11.20 -12.70
CA HIS A 94 -6.10 -12.09 -13.58
C HIS A 94 -7.23 -11.29 -14.26
N PRO A 95 -7.65 -11.66 -15.48
CA PRO A 95 -8.77 -11.01 -16.14
C PRO A 95 -10.09 -11.37 -15.46
N THR A 96 -11.03 -10.41 -15.41
CA THR A 96 -12.42 -10.62 -14.96
C THR A 96 -13.40 -10.00 -15.95
N PRO A 97 -14.65 -10.51 -16.04
CA PRO A 97 -15.67 -9.90 -16.90
C PRO A 97 -15.89 -8.41 -16.61
N GLU A 98 -15.86 -8.02 -15.33
CA GLU A 98 -16.01 -6.62 -14.92
C GLU A 98 -14.86 -5.75 -15.41
N ASN A 99 -13.61 -6.21 -15.27
CA ASN A 99 -12.47 -5.45 -15.76
C ASN A 99 -12.45 -5.36 -17.29
N ASP A 100 -12.87 -6.43 -17.98
CA ASP A 100 -13.02 -6.44 -19.43
C ASP A 100 -14.04 -5.38 -19.89
N GLU A 101 -15.15 -5.21 -19.15
CA GLU A 101 -16.17 -4.20 -19.41
C GLU A 101 -15.70 -2.78 -19.09
N TRP A 102 -15.03 -2.58 -17.95
CA TRP A 102 -14.68 -1.26 -17.46
C TRP A 102 -13.43 -0.66 -18.09
N TRP A 103 -12.45 -1.51 -18.39
CA TRP A 103 -11.11 -1.08 -18.79
C TRP A 103 -10.73 -1.57 -20.19
N GLY A 104 -11.34 -2.68 -20.62
CA GLY A 104 -11.04 -3.33 -21.89
C GLY A 104 -10.53 -4.75 -21.69
N ARG A 105 -10.74 -5.58 -22.72
CA ARG A 105 -10.50 -7.02 -22.65
C ARG A 105 -9.05 -7.36 -22.30
N GLY A 106 -8.88 -8.21 -21.29
CA GLY A 106 -7.60 -8.76 -20.87
C GLY A 106 -6.84 -7.88 -19.87
N ILE A 107 -7.39 -6.74 -19.46
CA ILE A 107 -6.69 -5.82 -18.55
C ILE A 107 -6.49 -6.44 -17.16
N THR A 108 -5.25 -6.32 -16.72
CA THR A 108 -4.73 -6.66 -15.39
C THR A 108 -3.76 -5.55 -14.97
N GLU A 109 -3.26 -5.61 -13.73
CA GLU A 109 -2.27 -4.64 -13.26
C GLU A 109 -1.00 -4.57 -14.12
N TRP A 110 -0.64 -5.65 -14.83
CA TRP A 110 0.49 -5.64 -15.76
C TRP A 110 0.34 -4.61 -16.88
N HIS A 111 -0.88 -4.24 -17.26
CA HIS A 111 -1.12 -3.23 -18.29
C HIS A 111 -0.69 -1.83 -17.81
N ASN A 112 -0.98 -1.52 -16.54
CA ASN A 112 -0.56 -0.26 -15.92
C ASN A 112 0.96 -0.22 -15.74
N VAL A 113 1.57 -1.34 -15.34
CA VAL A 113 3.02 -1.46 -15.18
C VAL A 113 3.73 -1.27 -16.52
N ALA A 114 3.31 -1.97 -17.58
CA ALA A 114 3.98 -1.96 -18.87
C ALA A 114 3.88 -0.61 -19.61
N LYS A 115 2.82 0.17 -19.38
CA LYS A 115 2.64 1.49 -20.01
C LYS A 115 3.39 2.63 -19.31
N ALA A 116 3.92 2.39 -18.11
CA ALA A 116 4.60 3.42 -17.32
C ALA A 116 5.91 3.87 -18.00
N VAL A 117 6.19 5.17 -17.98
CA VAL A 117 7.42 5.75 -18.52
C VAL A 117 8.12 6.64 -17.49
N PRO A 118 9.46 6.77 -17.53
CA PRO A 118 10.19 7.69 -16.67
C PRO A 118 9.67 9.14 -16.81
N GLN A 119 9.45 9.83 -15.68
CA GLN A 119 8.99 11.22 -15.67
C GLN A 119 10.15 12.22 -15.65
N TYR A 120 11.35 11.74 -15.28
CA TYR A 120 12.63 12.46 -15.22
C TYR A 120 13.78 11.46 -15.43
N VAL A 121 14.98 11.97 -15.74
CA VAL A 121 16.18 11.13 -15.90
C VAL A 121 16.53 10.44 -14.57
N GLY A 122 16.74 9.13 -14.62
CA GLY A 122 16.99 8.28 -13.45
C GLY A 122 15.74 7.68 -12.81
N HIS A 123 14.53 8.12 -13.21
CA HIS A 123 13.28 7.58 -12.67
C HIS A 123 13.10 6.11 -13.06
N TYR A 124 12.96 5.22 -12.07
CA TYR A 124 12.83 3.77 -12.32
C TYR A 124 11.39 3.40 -12.75
N GLN A 125 11.13 3.53 -14.05
CA GLN A 125 9.93 3.05 -14.74
C GLN A 125 10.27 2.59 -16.17
N PRO A 126 9.53 1.63 -16.75
CA PRO A 126 8.61 0.73 -16.07
C PRO A 126 9.35 -0.20 -15.10
N ARG A 127 8.69 -0.63 -14.03
CA ARG A 127 9.24 -1.62 -13.10
C ARG A 127 8.82 -3.02 -13.52
N LEU A 128 9.77 -3.79 -14.03
CA LEU A 128 9.49 -5.09 -14.62
C LEU A 128 9.75 -6.23 -13.63
N PRO A 129 8.87 -7.25 -13.59
CA PRO A 129 9.03 -8.39 -12.69
C PRO A 129 10.29 -9.20 -13.00
N GLY A 130 10.84 -9.77 -11.93
CA GLY A 130 11.96 -10.71 -11.95
C GLY A 130 11.49 -12.12 -12.26
N GLU A 131 11.79 -13.08 -11.39
CA GLU A 131 11.55 -14.51 -11.67
C GLU A 131 10.07 -14.89 -11.86
N LEU A 132 9.14 -14.16 -11.23
CA LEU A 132 7.71 -14.47 -11.31
C LEU A 132 7.09 -14.04 -12.65
N GLY A 133 7.79 -13.18 -13.40
CA GLY A 133 7.28 -12.63 -14.65
C GLY A 133 5.95 -11.88 -14.49
N SER A 134 5.28 -11.63 -15.62
CA SER A 134 3.92 -11.09 -15.62
C SER A 134 2.90 -12.22 -15.43
N TYR A 135 2.81 -12.72 -14.20
CA TYR A 135 2.02 -13.91 -13.85
C TYR A 135 0.50 -13.72 -13.93
N ASP A 136 -0.21 -14.84 -13.94
CA ASP A 136 -1.67 -14.94 -13.81
C ASP A 136 -2.02 -15.72 -12.53
N LEU A 137 -2.79 -15.11 -11.62
CA LEU A 137 -3.14 -15.72 -10.33
C LEU A 137 -4.23 -16.81 -10.41
N ARG A 138 -4.68 -17.16 -11.62
CA ARG A 138 -5.47 -18.37 -11.87
C ARG A 138 -4.60 -19.63 -11.97
N LEU A 139 -3.29 -19.48 -11.96
CA LEU A 139 -2.33 -20.59 -11.91
C LEU A 139 -1.82 -20.71 -10.48
N THR A 140 -2.11 -21.83 -9.82
CA THR A 140 -1.77 -22.04 -8.41
C THR A 140 -0.27 -22.13 -8.19
N GLU A 141 0.51 -22.46 -9.21
CA GLU A 141 1.97 -22.49 -9.18
C GLU A 141 2.56 -21.12 -8.88
N ASN A 142 1.93 -20.04 -9.36
CA ASN A 142 2.35 -18.68 -9.05
C ASN A 142 2.14 -18.37 -7.57
N ILE A 143 0.97 -18.73 -7.02
CA ILE A 143 0.67 -18.58 -5.59
C ILE A 143 1.62 -19.43 -4.74
N ALA A 144 1.89 -20.67 -5.15
CA ALA A 144 2.83 -21.56 -4.47
C ALA A 144 4.25 -20.96 -4.42
N ARG A 145 4.73 -20.42 -5.54
CA ARG A 145 6.05 -19.77 -5.59
C ARG A 145 6.10 -18.49 -4.76
N GLN A 146 5.04 -17.69 -4.75
CA GLN A 146 4.95 -16.51 -3.89
C GLN A 146 5.00 -16.90 -2.41
N ILE A 147 4.27 -17.95 -2.01
CA ILE A 147 4.32 -18.50 -0.65
C ILE A 147 5.73 -18.98 -0.28
N GLU A 148 6.40 -19.69 -1.20
CA GLU A 148 7.76 -20.16 -0.98
C GLU A 148 8.74 -19.01 -0.71
N LEU A 149 8.68 -17.96 -1.54
CA LEU A 149 9.48 -16.75 -1.36
C LEU A 149 9.17 -16.03 -0.06
N ALA A 150 7.88 -15.87 0.25
CA ALA A 150 7.41 -15.20 1.47
C ALA A 150 7.93 -15.92 2.73
N LYS A 151 7.75 -17.25 2.80
CA LYS A 151 8.29 -18.09 3.89
C LYS A 151 9.80 -17.99 3.99
N SER A 152 10.50 -18.05 2.86
CA SER A 152 11.97 -18.06 2.82
C SER A 152 12.61 -16.73 3.23
N HIS A 153 11.81 -15.67 3.38
CA HIS A 153 12.28 -14.32 3.75
C HIS A 153 11.58 -13.73 4.99
N GLY A 154 10.85 -14.54 5.75
CA GLY A 154 10.30 -14.16 7.04
C GLY A 154 8.98 -13.38 7.00
N ILE A 155 8.25 -13.42 5.88
CA ILE A 155 6.85 -12.99 5.86
C ILE A 155 5.99 -14.05 6.55
N HIS A 156 5.22 -13.64 7.55
CA HIS A 156 4.41 -14.55 8.35
C HIS A 156 3.13 -14.97 7.62
N GLY A 157 2.49 -14.03 6.92
CA GLY A 157 1.24 -14.30 6.22
C GLY A 157 0.81 -13.19 5.28
N PHE A 158 -0.26 -13.45 4.52
CA PHE A 158 -0.85 -12.48 3.61
C PHE A 158 -2.16 -11.90 4.16
N ALA A 159 -2.28 -10.58 4.10
CA ALA A 159 -3.54 -9.86 4.30
C ALA A 159 -4.20 -9.62 2.94
N TYR A 160 -5.08 -10.53 2.52
CA TYR A 160 -5.76 -10.44 1.23
C TYR A 160 -6.71 -9.25 1.21
N TYR A 161 -6.61 -8.40 0.18
CA TYR A 161 -7.68 -7.46 -0.11
C TYR A 161 -8.94 -8.25 -0.45
N TYR A 162 -10.00 -7.95 0.30
CA TYR A 162 -11.29 -8.59 0.18
C TYR A 162 -12.30 -7.59 -0.35
N TYR A 163 -12.79 -7.82 -1.57
CA TYR A 163 -13.71 -6.91 -2.25
C TYR A 163 -15.11 -7.51 -2.26
N TRP A 164 -15.94 -6.98 -1.38
CA TRP A 164 -17.33 -7.39 -1.19
C TRP A 164 -18.20 -6.14 -1.13
N PHE A 165 -19.29 -6.16 -1.90
CA PHE A 165 -20.21 -5.06 -2.16
C PHE A 165 -21.66 -5.55 -2.04
N ASP A 166 -22.14 -5.72 -0.80
CA ASP A 166 -23.54 -6.06 -0.51
C ASP A 166 -24.01 -7.35 -1.23
N GLY A 167 -23.30 -8.44 -0.97
CA GLY A 167 -23.58 -9.76 -1.54
C GLY A 167 -22.85 -10.04 -2.86
N ARG A 168 -22.27 -9.03 -3.51
CA ARG A 168 -21.43 -9.21 -4.70
C ARG A 168 -19.95 -9.20 -4.33
N ARG A 169 -19.18 -10.16 -4.84
CA ARG A 169 -17.72 -10.17 -4.75
C ARG A 169 -17.07 -9.84 -6.09
N LEU A 170 -15.87 -9.26 -6.02
CA LEU A 170 -14.98 -9.01 -7.17
C LEU A 170 -13.57 -9.52 -6.85
N LEU A 171 -12.81 -9.87 -7.89
CA LEU A 171 -11.43 -10.36 -7.79
C LEU A 171 -11.26 -11.53 -6.80
N ASP A 172 -12.31 -12.32 -6.64
CA ASP A 172 -12.46 -13.39 -5.67
C ASP A 172 -11.65 -14.64 -6.01
N LYS A 173 -11.48 -14.90 -7.30
CA LYS A 173 -10.95 -16.17 -7.81
C LYS A 173 -9.60 -16.60 -7.19
N PRO A 174 -8.56 -15.76 -7.06
CA PRO A 174 -7.29 -16.18 -6.46
C PRO A 174 -7.43 -16.62 -5.00
N LEU A 175 -8.22 -15.90 -4.20
CA LEU A 175 -8.44 -16.23 -2.79
C LEU A 175 -9.26 -17.52 -2.65
N ASP A 176 -10.26 -17.70 -3.50
CA ASP A 176 -11.11 -18.90 -3.50
C ASP A 176 -10.32 -20.14 -3.94
N MET A 177 -9.44 -19.98 -4.93
CA MET A 177 -8.50 -21.03 -5.31
C MET A 177 -7.54 -21.34 -4.16
N PHE A 178 -6.93 -20.33 -3.54
CA PHE A 178 -6.08 -20.53 -2.37
C PHE A 178 -6.80 -21.30 -1.24
N LEU A 179 -8.07 -20.97 -0.97
CA LEU A 179 -8.87 -21.66 0.05
C LEU A 179 -9.08 -23.14 -0.32
N ASN A 180 -9.42 -23.44 -1.57
CA ASN A 180 -9.74 -24.79 -2.05
C ASN A 180 -8.51 -25.69 -2.28
N HIS A 181 -7.31 -25.13 -2.18
CA HIS A 181 -6.03 -25.84 -2.34
C HIS A 181 -5.26 -25.87 -1.00
N PRO A 182 -5.58 -26.79 -0.08
CA PRO A 182 -4.98 -26.84 1.26
C PRO A 182 -3.47 -27.11 1.26
N GLU A 183 -2.91 -27.58 0.15
CA GLU A 183 -1.47 -27.69 -0.10
C GLU A 183 -0.76 -26.33 -0.23
N LEU A 184 -1.51 -25.26 -0.57
CA LEU A 184 -1.04 -23.87 -0.48
C LEU A 184 -1.06 -23.45 0.99
N ASP A 185 -0.17 -24.04 1.77
CA ASP A 185 -0.13 -23.87 3.23
C ASP A 185 0.57 -22.56 3.60
N PHE A 186 -0.18 -21.48 3.79
CA PHE A 186 0.37 -20.20 4.25
C PHE A 186 -0.63 -19.44 5.12
N PRO A 187 -0.21 -18.81 6.23
CA PRO A 187 -1.13 -18.02 7.04
C PRO A 187 -1.73 -16.84 6.27
N PHE A 188 -3.01 -16.57 6.50
CA PHE A 188 -3.69 -15.45 5.85
C PHE A 188 -4.80 -14.83 6.70
N CYS A 189 -5.14 -13.57 6.42
CA CYS A 189 -6.34 -12.90 6.93
C CYS A 189 -6.93 -11.98 5.86
N LEU A 190 -8.09 -11.38 6.15
CA LEU A 190 -8.79 -10.50 5.22
C LEU A 190 -8.69 -9.03 5.62
N CYS A 191 -8.44 -8.19 4.62
CA CYS A 191 -8.58 -6.74 4.68
C CYS A 191 -9.76 -6.31 3.81
N TRP A 192 -10.88 -5.96 4.43
CA TRP A 192 -12.06 -5.52 3.71
C TRP A 192 -11.85 -4.11 3.17
N ALA A 193 -11.74 -4.01 1.84
CA ALA A 193 -11.69 -2.74 1.11
C ALA A 193 -13.10 -2.18 0.94
N ASN A 194 -13.67 -1.69 2.04
CA ASN A 194 -15.08 -1.26 2.15
C ASN A 194 -15.36 0.13 1.55
N GLU A 195 -14.73 0.47 0.43
CA GLU A 195 -15.00 1.70 -0.32
C GLU A 195 -15.58 1.41 -1.70
N SER A 196 -16.46 2.30 -2.16
CA SER A 196 -16.95 2.28 -3.54
C SER A 196 -15.77 2.37 -4.52
N TRP A 197 -15.77 1.52 -5.54
CA TRP A 197 -14.80 1.63 -6.61
C TRP A 197 -15.20 2.75 -7.56
N THR A 198 -14.21 3.56 -7.91
CA THR A 198 -14.38 4.64 -8.88
C THR A 198 -13.43 4.43 -10.05
N ARG A 199 -13.74 5.03 -11.21
CA ARG A 199 -12.85 5.04 -12.39
C ARG A 199 -11.49 5.68 -12.14
N ARG A 200 -11.21 6.20 -10.95
CA ARG A 200 -9.92 6.81 -10.58
C ARG A 200 -8.72 5.87 -10.73
N PHE A 201 -8.96 4.57 -10.85
CA PHE A 201 -7.95 3.55 -11.08
C PHE A 201 -7.14 3.79 -12.36
N ASP A 202 -7.74 4.38 -13.40
CA ASP A 202 -7.03 4.78 -14.63
C ASP A 202 -6.61 6.27 -14.65
N GLY A 203 -6.94 7.01 -13.60
CA GLY A 203 -6.65 8.44 -13.45
C GLY A 203 -7.59 9.40 -14.19
N THR A 204 -8.66 8.92 -14.85
CA THR A 204 -9.46 9.73 -15.79
C THR A 204 -10.75 10.31 -15.20
N SER A 205 -11.42 9.62 -14.25
CA SER A 205 -12.73 10.07 -13.75
C SER A 205 -13.04 9.66 -12.30
N GLY A 206 -13.99 10.36 -11.67
CA GLY A 206 -14.50 10.05 -10.31
C GLY A 206 -15.78 9.22 -10.29
N GLU A 207 -16.20 8.69 -11.45
CA GLU A 207 -17.43 7.92 -11.61
C GLU A 207 -17.35 6.61 -10.82
N VAL A 208 -18.42 6.27 -10.09
CA VAL A 208 -18.52 5.02 -9.34
C VAL A 208 -18.84 3.88 -10.30
N ILE A 209 -18.01 2.84 -10.30
CA ILE A 209 -18.17 1.62 -11.13
C ILE A 209 -18.64 0.41 -10.32
N MET A 210 -18.40 0.42 -9.01
CA MET A 210 -18.99 -0.51 -8.06
C MET A 210 -19.32 0.24 -6.78
N TYR A 211 -20.59 0.29 -6.42
CA TYR A 211 -21.07 1.00 -5.25
C TYR A 211 -21.00 0.10 -4.01
N GLN A 212 -20.44 0.62 -2.93
CA GLN A 212 -20.52 0.01 -1.61
C GLN A 212 -21.76 0.54 -0.89
N ASN A 213 -22.72 -0.34 -0.59
CA ASN A 213 -23.90 0.04 0.17
C ASN A 213 -23.52 0.46 1.60
N GLU A 214 -23.91 1.68 1.97
CA GLU A 214 -23.63 2.35 3.23
C GLU A 214 -24.65 2.05 4.34
N SER A 215 -25.60 1.13 4.11
CA SER A 215 -26.59 0.76 5.14
C SER A 215 -25.99 -0.13 6.23
N VAL A 216 -26.55 -0.03 7.44
CA VAL A 216 -26.18 -0.89 8.58
C VAL A 216 -26.40 -2.36 8.25
N GLU A 217 -27.46 -2.69 7.51
CA GLU A 217 -27.80 -4.07 7.12
C GLU A 217 -26.75 -4.68 6.19
N SER A 218 -26.30 -3.93 5.18
CA SER A 218 -25.20 -4.34 4.28
C SER A 218 -23.91 -4.57 5.07
N TYR A 219 -23.54 -3.62 5.93
CA TYR A 219 -22.34 -3.77 6.75
C TYR A 219 -22.44 -4.94 7.74
N LYS A 220 -23.63 -5.23 8.28
CA LYS A 220 -23.86 -6.42 9.12
C LYS A 220 -23.70 -7.72 8.32
N SER A 221 -24.29 -7.82 7.12
CA SER A 221 -24.27 -9.05 6.31
C SER A 221 -22.88 -9.39 5.76
N PHE A 222 -21.97 -8.40 5.66
CA PHE A 222 -20.57 -8.63 5.29
C PHE A 222 -19.92 -9.80 6.04
N ILE A 223 -20.17 -9.92 7.35
CA ILE A 223 -19.51 -10.92 8.20
C ILE A 223 -19.84 -12.35 7.80
N GLU A 224 -21.01 -12.58 7.20
CA GLU A 224 -21.40 -13.90 6.71
C GLU A 224 -20.47 -14.36 5.59
N SER A 225 -20.01 -13.42 4.76
CA SER A 225 -19.15 -13.70 3.61
C SER A 225 -17.75 -14.16 4.01
N ILE A 226 -17.26 -13.79 5.21
CA ILE A 226 -15.92 -14.16 5.65
C ILE A 226 -15.86 -15.55 6.30
N LYS A 227 -17.01 -16.10 6.72
CA LYS A 227 -17.11 -17.38 7.43
C LYS A 227 -16.30 -18.52 6.79
N PRO A 228 -16.41 -18.83 5.48
CA PRO A 228 -15.66 -19.94 4.89
C PRO A 228 -14.14 -19.75 5.01
N TYR A 229 -13.64 -18.52 4.97
CA TYR A 229 -12.22 -18.21 5.12
C TYR A 229 -11.78 -18.23 6.57
N ALA A 230 -12.55 -17.59 7.46
CA ALA A 230 -12.25 -17.52 8.89
C ALA A 230 -12.27 -18.90 9.55
N ALA A 231 -13.03 -19.86 9.00
CA ALA A 231 -13.04 -21.25 9.46
C ALA A 231 -11.80 -22.06 9.04
N ASP A 232 -11.01 -21.60 8.07
CA ASP A 232 -9.80 -22.31 7.61
C ASP A 232 -8.73 -22.32 8.72
N LYS A 233 -8.04 -23.46 8.86
CA LYS A 233 -6.98 -23.65 9.86
C LYS A 233 -5.77 -22.71 9.65
N ARG A 234 -5.57 -22.22 8.42
CA ARG A 234 -4.51 -21.28 8.04
C ARG A 234 -4.89 -19.83 8.36
N TYR A 235 -6.13 -19.56 8.77
CA TYR A 235 -6.57 -18.20 9.07
C TYR A 235 -5.87 -17.66 10.32
N ILE A 236 -5.29 -16.46 10.20
CA ILE A 236 -4.51 -15.83 11.28
C ILE A 236 -5.43 -15.47 12.44
N ARG A 237 -4.98 -15.84 13.64
CA ARG A 237 -5.71 -15.65 14.90
C ARG A 237 -4.80 -15.07 15.98
N VAL A 238 -5.36 -14.20 16.83
CA VAL A 238 -4.74 -13.71 18.06
C VAL A 238 -5.51 -14.31 19.23
N ASP A 239 -4.89 -15.18 20.02
CA ASP A 239 -5.57 -15.89 21.13
C ASP A 239 -6.88 -16.57 20.71
N GLY A 240 -6.85 -17.25 19.55
CA GLY A 240 -8.02 -17.91 18.96
C GLY A 240 -9.03 -16.98 18.27
N ARG A 241 -8.84 -15.65 18.33
CA ARG A 241 -9.70 -14.64 17.71
C ARG A 241 -9.33 -14.43 16.24
N PRO A 242 -10.24 -14.63 15.27
CA PRO A 242 -9.91 -14.43 13.85
C PRO A 242 -9.61 -12.96 13.57
N VAL A 243 -8.47 -12.68 12.93
CA VAL A 243 -8.07 -11.31 12.58
C VAL A 243 -8.89 -10.81 11.39
N LEU A 244 -9.49 -9.64 11.51
CA LEU A 244 -10.22 -8.96 10.45
C LEU A 244 -9.76 -7.50 10.37
N ILE A 245 -9.35 -7.05 9.19
CA ILE A 245 -8.89 -5.69 8.95
C ILE A 245 -9.98 -4.93 8.18
N VAL A 246 -10.28 -3.70 8.60
CA VAL A 246 -11.25 -2.81 7.93
C VAL A 246 -10.49 -1.61 7.37
N TYR A 247 -10.52 -1.43 6.05
CA TYR A 247 -9.71 -0.43 5.35
C TYR A 247 -10.22 1.00 5.51
N ARG A 248 -11.55 1.19 5.53
CA ARG A 248 -12.22 2.48 5.78
C ARG A 248 -13.11 2.40 7.03
N PRO A 249 -12.53 2.42 8.24
CA PRO A 249 -13.34 2.44 9.46
C PRO A 249 -14.36 3.59 9.50
N SER A 250 -14.03 4.74 8.92
CA SER A 250 -14.92 5.91 8.91
C SER A 250 -16.19 5.72 8.08
N PHE A 251 -16.26 4.68 7.25
CA PHE A 251 -17.42 4.38 6.40
C PHE A 251 -18.37 3.37 7.04
N VAL A 252 -18.02 2.79 8.20
CA VAL A 252 -18.89 1.84 8.91
C VAL A 252 -20.05 2.63 9.57
N PRO A 253 -21.30 2.48 9.10
CA PRO A 253 -22.45 3.14 9.72
C PRO A 253 -22.71 2.53 11.09
N GLU A 254 -23.14 3.34 12.07
CA GLU A 254 -23.43 2.88 13.44
C GLU A 254 -22.38 1.87 13.95
N CYS A 255 -21.10 2.24 13.84
CA CYS A 255 -19.97 1.32 13.93
C CYS A 255 -20.03 0.37 15.15
N ALA A 256 -20.38 0.88 16.34
CA ALA A 256 -20.49 0.05 17.53
C ALA A 256 -21.54 -1.08 17.38
N GLU A 257 -22.67 -0.81 16.72
CA GLU A 257 -23.73 -1.78 16.47
C GLU A 257 -23.29 -2.84 15.44
N VAL A 258 -22.69 -2.40 14.33
CA VAL A 258 -22.17 -3.31 13.29
C VAL A 258 -21.10 -4.22 13.88
N LEU A 259 -20.13 -3.66 14.59
CA LEU A 259 -19.04 -4.41 15.20
C LEU A 259 -19.53 -5.36 16.30
N ALA A 260 -20.58 -5.01 17.05
CA ALA A 260 -21.22 -5.91 18.01
C ALA A 260 -21.93 -7.08 17.30
N HIS A 261 -22.61 -6.81 16.19
CA HIS A 261 -23.25 -7.84 15.37
C HIS A 261 -22.21 -8.84 14.83
N TRP A 262 -21.09 -8.37 14.28
CA TRP A 262 -20.03 -9.24 13.79
C TRP A 262 -19.48 -10.17 14.87
N ARG A 263 -19.28 -9.65 16.09
CA ARG A 263 -18.81 -10.46 17.22
C ARG A 263 -19.82 -11.53 17.61
N SER A 264 -21.10 -11.16 17.69
CA SER A 264 -22.19 -12.10 17.99
C SER A 264 -22.28 -13.21 16.95
N TYR A 265 -22.26 -12.84 15.66
CA TYR A 265 -22.28 -13.80 14.55
C TYR A 265 -21.11 -14.78 14.61
N CYS A 266 -19.87 -14.29 14.72
CA CYS A 266 -18.70 -15.16 14.77
C CYS A 266 -18.69 -16.08 16.00
N GLN A 267 -19.22 -15.63 17.14
CA GLN A 267 -19.40 -16.50 18.31
C GLN A 267 -20.43 -17.61 18.06
N GLN A 268 -21.59 -17.28 17.48
CA GLN A 268 -22.65 -18.23 17.17
C GLN A 268 -22.19 -19.29 16.17
N GLU A 269 -21.39 -18.90 15.18
CA GLU A 269 -20.83 -19.77 14.15
C GLU A 269 -19.58 -20.54 14.60
N GLY A 270 -19.17 -20.42 15.87
CA GLY A 270 -18.00 -21.12 16.41
C GLY A 270 -16.65 -20.62 15.88
N LEU A 271 -16.61 -19.44 15.25
CA LEU A 271 -15.38 -18.82 14.75
C LEU A 271 -14.58 -18.11 15.86
N GLY A 272 -15.21 -17.82 17.00
CA GLY A 272 -14.64 -17.05 18.10
C GLY A 272 -14.89 -15.55 17.97
N ASN A 273 -14.57 -14.78 19.02
CA ASN A 273 -14.71 -13.32 19.01
C ASN A 273 -13.64 -12.68 18.09
N PRO A 274 -13.95 -12.06 16.95
CA PRO A 274 -12.95 -11.53 16.02
C PRO A 274 -12.05 -10.46 16.66
N TYR A 275 -10.79 -10.40 16.21
CA TYR A 275 -9.84 -9.33 16.52
C TYR A 275 -9.87 -8.32 15.38
N ILE A 276 -10.51 -7.17 15.60
CA ILE A 276 -10.85 -6.24 14.52
C ILE A 276 -9.88 -5.06 14.52
N ILE A 277 -9.11 -4.93 13.44
CA ILE A 277 -8.11 -3.88 13.24
C ILE A 277 -8.66 -2.83 12.28
N GLY A 278 -8.75 -1.58 12.73
CA GLY A 278 -9.12 -0.46 11.86
C GLY A 278 -7.89 0.19 11.24
N VAL A 279 -7.86 0.35 9.91
CA VAL A 279 -6.79 1.10 9.24
C VAL A 279 -6.91 2.59 9.55
N LYS A 280 -5.81 3.22 9.99
CA LYS A 280 -5.79 4.66 10.22
C LYS A 280 -5.85 5.41 8.90
N GLU A 281 -6.95 6.11 8.70
CA GLU A 281 -7.11 6.97 7.54
C GLU A 281 -6.52 8.37 7.77
N ASN A 282 -5.95 8.93 6.71
CA ASN A 282 -5.42 10.28 6.75
C ASN A 282 -6.46 11.36 6.97
N THR A 283 -7.73 11.12 6.65
CA THR A 283 -8.79 12.14 6.70
C THR A 283 -9.74 11.95 7.87
N PHE A 284 -9.46 10.98 8.74
CA PHE A 284 -10.34 10.62 9.84
C PHE A 284 -9.60 10.72 11.16
N ASP A 285 -10.01 11.64 12.02
CA ASP A 285 -9.42 11.88 13.34
C ASP A 285 -10.18 11.20 14.48
N GLY A 286 -11.22 10.39 14.18
CA GLY A 286 -11.97 9.65 15.19
C GLY A 286 -11.12 8.60 15.90
N ASP A 287 -11.49 8.32 17.16
CA ASP A 287 -10.87 7.29 17.99
C ASP A 287 -11.44 5.91 17.63
N LEU A 288 -10.65 5.11 16.92
CA LEU A 288 -11.05 3.77 16.48
C LEU A 288 -11.31 2.83 17.66
N LEU A 289 -10.57 2.96 18.77
CA LEU A 289 -10.79 2.10 19.94
C LEU A 289 -12.13 2.44 20.60
N ALA A 290 -12.48 3.73 20.67
CA ALA A 290 -13.78 4.17 21.18
C ALA A 290 -14.96 3.72 20.30
N LEU A 291 -14.73 3.49 19.00
CA LEU A 291 -15.74 2.94 18.08
C LEU A 291 -15.92 1.41 18.18
N GLY A 292 -15.09 0.73 18.97
CA GLY A 292 -15.17 -0.72 19.20
C GLY A 292 -14.19 -1.57 18.38
N PHE A 293 -13.19 -0.95 17.72
CA PHE A 293 -12.05 -1.68 17.16
C PHE A 293 -11.11 -2.15 18.29
N ASP A 294 -10.50 -3.32 18.12
CA ASP A 294 -9.58 -3.89 19.12
C ASP A 294 -8.20 -3.25 19.05
N ALA A 295 -7.79 -2.86 17.84
CA ALA A 295 -6.53 -2.20 17.53
C ALA A 295 -6.66 -1.36 16.25
N GLN A 296 -5.60 -0.66 15.91
CA GLN A 296 -5.51 0.13 14.69
C GLN A 296 -4.17 -0.10 13.99
N SER A 297 -4.13 0.08 12.67
CA SER A 297 -2.90 -0.10 11.89
C SER A 297 -2.54 1.15 11.10
N GLU A 298 -1.25 1.36 10.91
CA GLU A 298 -0.78 2.26 9.88
C GLU A 298 -1.05 1.67 8.48
N PHE A 299 -1.18 2.55 7.50
CA PHE A 299 -1.17 2.18 6.09
C PHE A 299 -0.37 3.23 5.33
N HIS A 300 0.74 2.80 4.73
CA HIS A 300 1.66 3.70 4.03
C HIS A 300 1.32 3.81 2.54
N PRO A 301 1.58 4.97 1.92
CA PRO A 301 2.24 6.15 2.47
C PRO A 301 1.31 7.03 3.33
N GLY A 302 0.03 6.65 3.48
CA GLY A 302 -0.99 7.43 4.18
C GLY A 302 -0.46 8.11 5.45
N THR A 303 -0.18 7.33 6.49
CA THR A 303 0.22 7.85 7.80
C THR A 303 1.54 8.63 7.81
N VAL A 304 2.44 8.42 6.83
CA VAL A 304 3.73 9.12 6.74
C VAL A 304 3.70 10.36 5.84
N PHE A 305 2.74 10.43 4.91
CA PHE A 305 2.68 11.43 3.83
C PHE A 305 2.81 12.87 4.34
N ARG A 306 2.15 13.20 5.45
CA ARG A 306 2.12 14.56 6.01
C ARG A 306 3.45 15.01 6.60
N TYR A 307 4.37 14.08 6.84
CA TYR A 307 5.66 14.33 7.50
C TYR A 307 6.84 14.31 6.53
N CYS A 308 6.61 13.94 5.28
CA CYS A 308 7.66 13.79 4.28
C CYS A 308 8.04 15.15 3.66
N ARG A 309 9.34 15.35 3.42
CA ARG A 309 9.86 16.49 2.67
C ARG A 309 9.42 16.41 1.21
N ASN A 310 8.79 17.47 0.70
CA ASN A 310 8.39 17.57 -0.71
C ASN A 310 9.53 18.17 -1.54
N ILE A 311 10.03 17.39 -2.50
CA ILE A 311 11.18 17.71 -3.36
C ILE A 311 10.79 17.89 -4.81
N THR A 312 9.49 18.03 -5.10
CA THR A 312 8.98 18.16 -6.48
C THR A 312 9.69 19.28 -7.25
N ASN A 313 10.02 20.40 -6.59
CA ASN A 313 10.68 21.53 -7.25
C ASN A 313 12.20 21.36 -7.42
N GLU A 314 12.77 20.28 -6.88
CA GLU A 314 14.20 19.91 -7.03
C GLU A 314 14.42 18.96 -8.21
N ILE A 315 13.33 18.41 -8.78
CA ILE A 315 13.37 17.45 -9.88
C ILE A 315 13.13 18.16 -11.23
N SER A 316 13.97 17.84 -12.22
CA SER A 316 13.80 18.30 -13.60
C SER A 316 13.01 17.26 -14.39
N PHE A 317 11.71 17.54 -14.59
CA PHE A 317 10.81 16.66 -15.32
C PHE A 317 10.98 16.79 -16.84
N MET A 318 10.78 15.68 -17.55
CA MET A 318 10.79 15.65 -19.02
C MET A 318 9.55 16.27 -19.64
N ARG A 319 8.43 16.18 -18.92
CA ARG A 319 7.13 16.67 -19.36
C ARG A 319 6.84 18.02 -18.70
N ASP A 320 6.39 18.98 -19.51
CA ASP A 320 5.99 20.30 -19.02
C ASP A 320 4.69 20.26 -18.20
N ASP A 321 3.86 19.22 -18.38
CA ASP A 321 2.57 19.04 -17.74
C ASP A 321 2.61 18.18 -16.46
N PHE A 322 3.81 17.90 -15.90
CA PHE A 322 3.90 17.14 -14.65
C PHE A 322 3.15 17.86 -13.52
N GLY A 323 2.15 17.17 -12.97
CA GLY A 323 1.24 17.63 -11.91
C GLY A 323 1.20 16.72 -10.68
N GLY A 324 2.17 15.81 -10.57
CA GLY A 324 2.34 14.93 -9.41
C GLY A 324 3.08 15.60 -8.24
N ILE A 325 3.44 14.77 -7.27
CA ILE A 325 4.24 15.12 -6.10
C ILE A 325 5.40 14.12 -5.96
N VAL A 326 6.59 14.63 -5.67
CA VAL A 326 7.77 13.84 -5.33
C VAL A 326 8.16 14.12 -3.88
N LEU A 327 8.26 13.06 -3.09
CA LEU A 327 8.60 13.05 -1.68
C LEU A 327 9.95 12.37 -1.47
N ASP A 328 10.70 12.83 -0.48
CA ASP A 328 12.05 12.35 -0.18
C ASP A 328 12.01 11.11 0.75
N TYR A 329 12.26 9.92 0.19
CA TYR A 329 12.30 8.68 0.98
C TYR A 329 13.51 8.63 1.91
N VAL A 330 14.62 9.27 1.50
CA VAL A 330 15.83 9.34 2.34
C VAL A 330 15.55 10.15 3.60
N ASP A 331 14.89 11.31 3.47
CA ASP A 331 14.44 12.10 4.62
C ASP A 331 13.46 11.33 5.52
N LEU A 332 12.48 10.63 4.92
CA LEU A 332 11.52 9.80 5.64
C LEU A 332 12.23 8.83 6.59
N VAL A 333 13.25 8.12 6.09
CA VAL A 333 13.96 7.11 6.88
C VAL A 333 15.00 7.72 7.80
N LYS A 334 15.91 8.55 7.29
CA LYS A 334 17.03 9.09 8.08
C LYS A 334 16.58 9.99 9.23
N ASN A 335 15.44 10.67 9.07
CA ASN A 335 14.84 11.47 10.14
C ASN A 335 13.70 10.74 10.87
N LYS A 336 13.52 9.44 10.64
CA LYS A 336 12.52 8.57 11.27
C LYS A 336 11.12 9.20 11.30
N GLN A 337 10.71 9.80 10.19
CA GLN A 337 9.45 10.54 10.11
C GLN A 337 8.23 9.63 10.39
N TYR A 338 8.39 8.32 10.18
CA TYR A 338 7.39 7.29 10.51
C TYR A 338 7.03 7.20 12.00
N PHE A 339 7.88 7.67 12.91
CA PHE A 339 7.53 7.74 14.34
C PHE A 339 6.78 9.01 14.74
N LYS A 340 6.52 9.95 13.81
CA LYS A 340 5.74 11.15 14.13
C LYS A 340 4.24 10.86 14.29
N PHE A 341 3.74 9.81 13.64
CA PHE A 341 2.39 9.33 13.88
C PHE A 341 2.41 8.38 15.08
N GLN A 342 1.56 8.64 16.07
CA GLN A 342 1.46 7.83 17.29
C GLN A 342 -0.01 7.68 17.67
N ALA A 343 -0.38 6.47 18.07
CA ALA A 343 -1.73 6.17 18.54
C ALA A 343 -1.68 4.92 19.45
N LYS A 344 -2.69 4.75 20.31
CA LYS A 344 -2.79 3.57 21.19
C LYS A 344 -3.04 2.30 20.37
N LYS A 345 -2.51 1.16 20.83
CA LYS A 345 -2.70 -0.15 20.15
C LYS A 345 -2.46 -0.06 18.63
N LEU A 346 -1.37 0.58 18.24
CA LEU A 346 -1.01 0.83 16.85
C LEU A 346 -0.08 -0.26 16.32
N HIS A 347 -0.55 -1.04 15.35
CA HIS A 347 0.32 -1.86 14.51
C HIS A 347 1.05 -0.97 13.50
N ARG A 348 2.38 -1.06 13.49
CA ARG A 348 3.21 -0.33 12.53
C ARG A 348 3.07 -0.90 11.13
N ALA A 349 3.35 -0.06 10.15
CA ALA A 349 3.49 -0.47 8.77
C ALA A 349 4.86 -0.13 8.20
N ILE A 350 5.14 -0.66 7.02
CA ILE A 350 6.30 -0.30 6.20
C ILE A 350 5.92 -0.41 4.72
N MET A 351 6.60 0.37 3.86
CA MET A 351 6.55 0.20 2.41
C MET A 351 7.98 0.12 1.83
N PRO A 352 8.28 -0.86 0.95
CA PRO A 352 9.59 -0.96 0.30
C PRO A 352 9.92 0.31 -0.49
N MET A 353 8.96 0.76 -1.30
CA MET A 353 9.03 1.88 -2.22
C MET A 353 7.60 2.42 -2.43
N TRP A 354 7.46 3.53 -3.13
CA TRP A 354 6.15 4.01 -3.58
C TRP A 354 6.26 4.88 -4.82
N ASP A 355 5.57 4.50 -5.89
CA ASP A 355 5.43 5.28 -7.12
C ASP A 355 4.19 4.79 -7.89
N ASN A 356 3.13 5.59 -7.90
CA ASN A 356 1.90 5.25 -8.63
C ASN A 356 1.81 5.88 -10.04
N THR A 357 2.96 6.21 -10.65
CA THR A 357 3.06 6.55 -12.08
C THR A 357 2.36 5.54 -13.00
N PRO A 358 2.42 4.21 -12.79
CA PRO A 358 1.68 3.24 -13.61
C PRO A 358 0.17 3.53 -13.71
N ARG A 359 -0.45 4.01 -12.62
CA ARG A 359 -1.89 4.34 -12.54
C ARG A 359 -2.20 5.80 -12.83
N ARG A 360 -1.27 6.73 -12.54
CA ARG A 360 -1.52 8.19 -12.52
C ARG A 360 -0.78 8.99 -13.59
N ASN A 361 0.13 8.36 -14.33
CA ASN A 361 0.95 8.95 -15.39
C ASN A 361 1.65 10.26 -14.99
N ASN A 362 1.10 11.42 -15.37
CA ASN A 362 1.67 12.75 -15.11
C ASN A 362 1.22 13.37 -13.77
N THR A 363 0.33 12.72 -13.02
CA THR A 363 -0.10 13.16 -11.67
C THR A 363 0.22 12.19 -10.53
N PRO A 364 1.41 11.55 -10.51
CA PRO A 364 1.72 10.51 -9.52
C PRO A 364 2.10 11.10 -8.16
N MET A 365 2.13 10.24 -7.16
CA MET A 365 2.92 10.39 -5.94
C MET A 365 4.11 9.46 -6.04
N ILE A 366 5.32 10.03 -5.91
CA ILE A 366 6.59 9.32 -6.02
C ILE A 366 7.36 9.53 -4.72
N PHE A 367 7.90 8.46 -4.13
CA PHE A 367 8.89 8.52 -3.06
C PHE A 367 10.27 8.24 -3.65
N GLU A 368 11.04 9.29 -3.86
CA GLU A 368 12.34 9.24 -4.54
C GLU A 368 13.47 8.90 -3.56
N GLY A 369 14.43 8.11 -4.05
CA GLY A 369 15.60 7.68 -3.27
C GLY A 369 15.37 6.44 -2.39
N ALA A 370 14.26 5.72 -2.57
CA ALA A 370 14.02 4.46 -1.87
C ALA A 370 15.06 3.39 -2.28
N SER A 371 15.56 2.63 -1.30
CA SER A 371 16.53 1.56 -1.50
C SER A 371 16.33 0.40 -0.51
N PRO A 372 16.81 -0.82 -0.82
CA PRO A 372 16.75 -1.95 0.11
C PRO A 372 17.42 -1.66 1.46
N ALA A 373 18.51 -0.89 1.47
CA ALA A 373 19.22 -0.51 2.69
C ALA A 373 18.39 0.42 3.59
N LEU A 374 17.73 1.44 3.01
CA LEU A 374 16.86 2.34 3.77
C LEU A 374 15.59 1.61 4.26
N TYR A 375 15.03 0.73 3.43
CA TYR A 375 13.92 -0.13 3.84
C TYR A 375 14.30 -1.02 5.04
N LYS A 376 15.49 -1.65 5.01
CA LYS A 376 16.01 -2.45 6.14
C LYS A 376 16.12 -1.61 7.42
N GLU A 377 16.68 -0.41 7.32
CA GLU A 377 16.85 0.51 8.46
C GLU A 377 15.50 0.86 9.09
N TRP A 378 14.51 1.22 8.28
CA TRP A 378 13.15 1.47 8.75
C TRP A 378 12.54 0.22 9.40
N LEU A 379 12.67 -0.95 8.76
CA LEU A 379 12.12 -2.19 9.29
C LEU A 379 12.72 -2.54 10.65
N ILE A 380 14.03 -2.45 10.82
CA ILE A 380 14.72 -2.68 12.10
C ILE A 380 14.15 -1.77 13.20
N ASP A 381 13.92 -0.49 12.90
CA ASP A 381 13.40 0.47 13.85
C ASP A 381 11.99 0.08 14.36
N ILE A 382 11.05 -0.21 13.45
CA ILE A 382 9.68 -0.58 13.85
C ILE A 382 9.61 -1.96 14.48
N LEU A 383 10.51 -2.88 14.10
CA LEU A 383 10.64 -4.19 14.73
C LEU A 383 11.08 -4.08 16.20
N ARG A 384 12.04 -3.20 16.49
CA ARG A 384 12.48 -2.92 17.86
C ARG A 384 11.36 -2.30 18.70
N GLU A 385 10.57 -1.39 18.13
CA GLU A 385 9.42 -0.82 18.84
C GLU A 385 8.35 -1.89 19.10
N ALA A 386 7.99 -2.68 18.08
CA ALA A 386 6.97 -3.72 18.17
C ALA A 386 7.28 -4.77 19.25
N ARG A 387 8.53 -5.22 19.36
CA ARG A 387 8.98 -6.14 20.42
C ARG A 387 8.80 -5.59 21.83
N ASN A 388 8.92 -4.28 21.99
CA ASN A 388 8.78 -3.61 23.28
C ASN A 388 7.34 -3.15 23.58
N SER A 389 6.41 -3.35 22.65
CA SER A 389 5.02 -2.93 22.83
C SER A 389 4.33 -3.78 23.90
N LYS A 390 3.73 -3.09 24.88
CA LYS A 390 2.88 -3.70 25.91
C LYS A 390 1.39 -3.47 25.68
N GLU A 391 1.04 -2.72 24.64
CA GLU A 391 -0.35 -2.33 24.35
C GLU A 391 -1.05 -3.32 23.40
N LEU A 392 -0.27 -4.03 22.58
CA LEU A 392 -0.78 -4.94 21.57
C LEU A 392 -0.83 -6.37 22.09
N ASP A 393 -1.92 -7.06 21.77
CA ASP A 393 -2.14 -8.46 22.13
C ASP A 393 -1.20 -9.38 21.32
N ALA A 394 -0.93 -9.03 20.04
CA ALA A 394 0.13 -9.60 19.23
C ALA A 394 0.67 -8.54 18.25
N PRO A 395 1.95 -8.15 18.31
CA PRO A 395 2.45 -7.05 17.50
C PRO A 395 2.68 -7.48 16.04
N PHE A 396 1.69 -7.25 15.18
CA PHE A 396 1.86 -7.32 13.72
C PHE A 396 2.63 -6.11 13.18
N ILE A 397 3.41 -6.36 12.12
CA ILE A 397 3.95 -5.34 11.23
C ILE A 397 3.30 -5.52 9.86
N PHE A 398 2.62 -4.49 9.36
CA PHE A 398 2.01 -4.51 8.04
C PHE A 398 3.01 -4.09 6.96
N VAL A 399 3.15 -4.88 5.91
CA VAL A 399 3.93 -4.49 4.73
C VAL A 399 2.96 -4.10 3.63
N ASN A 400 3.07 -2.87 3.14
CA ASN A 400 2.46 -2.45 1.88
C ASN A 400 3.53 -2.51 0.78
N ALA A 401 3.60 -3.58 0.00
CA ALA A 401 2.77 -4.79 -0.03
C ALA A 401 3.60 -5.99 -0.52
N TRP A 402 2.97 -7.15 -0.65
CA TRP A 402 3.55 -8.27 -1.39
C TRP A 402 3.71 -7.90 -2.88
N ASN A 403 2.60 -7.53 -3.54
CA ASN A 403 2.51 -7.41 -5.00
C ASN A 403 1.73 -6.19 -5.52
N GLU A 404 1.80 -5.03 -4.86
CA GLU A 404 1.12 -3.80 -5.33
C GLU A 404 1.93 -3.11 -6.45
N TRP A 405 2.01 -3.75 -7.62
CA TRP A 405 2.83 -3.30 -8.75
C TRP A 405 2.40 -1.95 -9.34
N GLY A 406 1.10 -1.65 -9.39
CA GLY A 406 0.58 -0.37 -9.89
C GLY A 406 0.94 0.85 -9.03
N GLU A 407 1.36 0.62 -7.78
CA GLU A 407 1.90 1.64 -6.86
C GLU A 407 3.39 1.46 -6.59
N CYS A 408 4.02 0.52 -7.30
CA CYS A 408 5.42 0.12 -7.12
C CYS A 408 5.79 -0.21 -5.67
N ALA A 409 4.81 -0.62 -4.87
CA ALA A 409 4.94 -0.93 -3.45
C ALA A 409 4.91 -2.45 -3.25
N TYR A 410 5.89 -3.15 -3.80
CA TYR A 410 5.95 -4.62 -3.78
C TYR A 410 7.25 -5.12 -3.15
N LEU A 411 7.18 -6.31 -2.54
CA LEU A 411 8.34 -7.08 -2.10
C LEU A 411 8.80 -8.09 -3.15
N GLU A 412 7.92 -8.45 -4.10
CA GLU A 412 8.25 -9.39 -5.16
C GLU A 412 9.53 -9.00 -5.91
N PRO A 413 10.33 -9.98 -6.34
CA PRO A 413 11.57 -9.69 -7.03
C PRO A 413 11.33 -8.98 -8.36
N ASP A 414 12.11 -7.95 -8.63
CA ASP A 414 12.10 -7.20 -9.89
C ASP A 414 13.44 -7.31 -10.63
N ARG A 415 13.51 -6.76 -11.84
CA ARG A 415 14.74 -6.81 -12.65
C ARG A 415 15.89 -5.95 -12.11
N LYS A 416 15.60 -4.89 -11.36
CA LYS A 416 16.63 -3.93 -10.90
C LYS A 416 17.30 -4.44 -9.63
N TYR A 417 16.50 -4.89 -8.68
CA TYR A 417 16.89 -5.28 -7.33
C TYR A 417 16.97 -6.81 -7.15
N GLY A 418 16.36 -7.61 -8.02
CA GLY A 418 16.27 -9.05 -7.78
C GLY A 418 15.56 -9.29 -6.44
N TYR A 419 16.20 -10.04 -5.54
CA TYR A 419 15.65 -10.35 -4.21
C TYR A 419 16.06 -9.35 -3.12
N ALA A 420 16.54 -8.14 -3.46
CA ALA A 420 17.13 -7.24 -2.48
C ALA A 420 16.21 -6.88 -1.32
N PHE A 421 14.96 -6.55 -1.61
CA PHE A 421 13.99 -6.19 -0.59
C PHE A 421 13.60 -7.38 0.28
N LEU A 422 13.42 -8.56 -0.31
CA LEU A 422 13.20 -9.81 0.43
C LEU A 422 14.39 -10.16 1.35
N ARG A 423 15.62 -10.03 0.84
CA ARG A 423 16.83 -10.20 1.65
C ARG A 423 16.90 -9.18 2.78
N ALA A 424 16.61 -7.91 2.50
CA ALA A 424 16.55 -6.85 3.50
C ALA A 424 15.51 -7.16 4.60
N THR A 425 14.33 -7.69 4.24
CA THR A 425 13.31 -8.14 5.20
C THR A 425 13.87 -9.23 6.12
N ARG A 426 14.44 -10.29 5.53
CA ARG A 426 15.04 -11.39 6.28
C ARG A 426 16.13 -10.92 7.23
N GLU A 427 17.07 -10.13 6.73
CA GLU A 427 18.18 -9.61 7.52
C GLU A 427 17.72 -8.70 8.65
N ALA A 428 16.71 -7.86 8.46
CA ALA A 428 16.15 -7.02 9.52
C ALA A 428 15.59 -7.86 10.67
N ILE A 429 14.88 -8.94 10.35
CA ILE A 429 14.36 -9.87 11.37
C ILE A 429 15.51 -10.55 12.10
N GLU A 430 16.48 -11.10 11.37
CA GLU A 430 17.62 -11.82 11.96
C GLU A 430 18.52 -10.90 12.80
N GLU A 431 18.71 -9.64 12.40
CA GLU A 431 19.51 -8.65 13.13
C GLU A 431 18.82 -8.22 14.44
N THR A 432 17.50 -8.08 14.42
CA THR A 432 16.73 -7.72 15.63
C THR A 432 16.65 -8.85 16.66
N ARG A 433 16.95 -10.11 16.28
CA ARG A 433 17.15 -11.22 17.25
C ARG A 433 18.40 -11.03 18.10
N LYS A 434 19.51 -10.60 17.49
CA LYS A 434 20.85 -10.63 18.13
C LYS A 434 20.99 -9.61 19.26
N ALA A 435 20.24 -8.52 19.23
CA ALA A 435 20.25 -7.49 20.26
C ALA A 435 19.73 -7.95 21.65
N GLU A 436 19.26 -9.20 21.78
CA GLU A 436 18.82 -9.82 23.05
C GLU A 436 19.89 -10.75 23.66
N GLY A 437 20.98 -11.05 22.93
CA GLY A 437 22.03 -11.98 23.35
C GLY A 437 23.33 -11.33 23.84
N GLU A 438 23.42 -9.99 23.79
CA GLU A 438 24.48 -9.14 24.34
C GLU A 438 23.90 -8.26 25.46
#